data_AF-A0A7J2YVG8-F1
#
_entry.id   AF-A0A7J2YVG8-F1
#
_cell.length_a   1.000
_cell.length_b   1.000
_cell.length_c   1.000
_cell.angle_alpha   90.00
_cell.angle_beta   90.00
_cell.angle_gamma   90.00
#
_symmetry.space_group_name_H-M   'P 1'
#
loop_
_entity.id
_entity.type
_entity.pdbx_description
1 polymer ?
#
loop_
_entity_poly.entity_id
_entity_poly.type
_entity_poly.pdbx_seq_one_letter_code
_entity_poly.pdbx_strand_id
1 'polypeptide(L)'
;MGKDAEMQQLIYVQYSDHILYNRASALAMQPQTREAIGWLIYECDNYITLCWDRDAGPPTLHGGDPKASGLVLLKSDIIALERLKVKAQISHGTVERVLNSQQPIVKDEYAFRPSERKTQRAKSSKGEN
;
A
#
# COMPACT_ATOMS: atom_id res chain seq x y z
N MET A 1 -1.08 31.74 -1.80
CA MET A 1 -1.75 30.50 -1.35
C MET A 1 -0.79 29.36 -1.60
N GLY A 2 -0.41 28.63 -0.55
CA GLY A 2 0.73 27.71 -0.56
C GLY A 2 0.50 26.45 -1.40
N LYS A 3 1.58 25.96 -2.01
CA LYS A 3 1.71 24.71 -2.79
C LYS A 3 1.21 23.46 -2.06
N ASP A 4 1.01 23.56 -0.74
CA ASP A 4 0.66 22.44 0.15
C ASP A 4 -0.83 22.10 0.14
N ALA A 5 -1.69 22.98 -0.38
CA ALA A 5 -3.14 22.76 -0.42
C ALA A 5 -3.60 21.84 -1.56
N GLU A 6 -2.87 21.79 -2.68
CA GLU A 6 -3.17 20.87 -3.79
C GLU A 6 -2.69 19.43 -3.52
N MET A 7 -1.74 19.25 -2.59
CA MET A 7 -1.09 17.96 -2.26
C MET A 7 -1.90 17.05 -1.31
N GLN A 8 -3.17 17.37 -1.04
CA GLN A 8 -4.00 16.66 -0.05
C GLN A 8 -5.20 15.96 -0.66
N GLN A 9 -5.17 15.69 -1.95
CA GLN A 9 -6.30 15.05 -2.61
C GLN A 9 -6.15 13.54 -2.62
N LEU A 10 -6.99 12.87 -1.83
CA LEU A 10 -7.20 11.42 -1.96
C LEU A 10 -7.99 11.17 -3.24
N ILE A 11 -7.55 10.21 -4.05
CA ILE A 11 -8.28 9.84 -5.26
C ILE A 11 -8.53 8.34 -5.30
N TYR A 12 -9.64 7.97 -5.91
CA TYR A 12 -9.90 6.64 -6.44
C TYR A 12 -9.63 6.66 -7.93
N VAL A 13 -8.97 5.63 -8.46
CA VAL A 13 -8.68 5.50 -9.88
C VAL A 13 -8.95 4.07 -10.33
N GLN A 14 -9.61 3.94 -11.47
CA GLN A 14 -9.71 2.71 -12.24
C GLN A 14 -8.88 2.87 -13.51
N TYR A 15 -8.01 1.90 -13.81
CA TYR A 15 -7.07 1.99 -14.93
C TYR A 15 -6.83 0.63 -15.59
N SER A 16 -6.37 0.67 -16.84
CA SER A 16 -5.91 -0.47 -17.61
C SER A 16 -4.45 -0.77 -17.26
N ASP A 17 -4.21 -1.92 -16.64
CA ASP A 17 -2.86 -2.37 -16.30
C ASP A 17 -2.23 -3.16 -17.45
N HIS A 18 -1.12 -2.64 -17.94
CA HIS A 18 -0.31 -3.25 -18.98
C HIS A 18 0.64 -4.27 -18.35
N ILE A 19 0.18 -5.51 -18.20
CA ILE A 19 0.97 -6.61 -17.63
C ILE A 19 1.79 -7.28 -18.73
N LEU A 20 3.07 -7.55 -18.45
CA LEU A 20 3.87 -8.45 -19.28
C LEU A 20 3.40 -9.90 -19.08
N TYR A 21 2.87 -10.49 -20.14
CA TYR A 21 2.44 -11.89 -20.11
C TYR A 21 3.62 -12.84 -20.32
N ASN A 22 3.75 -13.85 -19.45
CA ASN A 22 4.68 -14.95 -19.65
C ASN A 22 3.94 -16.13 -20.29
N ARG A 23 4.44 -16.63 -21.43
CA ARG A 23 3.87 -17.76 -22.19
C ARG A 23 2.45 -17.56 -22.75
N ALA A 24 1.98 -16.32 -22.88
CA ALA A 24 0.72 -15.99 -23.52
C ALA A 24 0.89 -14.75 -24.42
N SER A 25 0.11 -14.69 -25.51
CA SER A 25 0.10 -13.52 -26.40
C SER A 25 -0.71 -12.40 -25.77
N ALA A 26 -0.13 -11.20 -25.70
CA ALA A 26 -0.85 -9.99 -25.26
C ALA A 26 -2.06 -9.67 -26.15
N LEU A 27 -2.03 -10.04 -27.44
CA LEU A 27 -3.16 -9.82 -28.35
C LEU A 27 -4.33 -10.77 -28.09
N ALA A 28 -4.07 -11.90 -27.43
CA ALA A 28 -5.09 -12.88 -27.06
C ALA A 28 -5.67 -12.63 -25.66
N MET A 29 -5.10 -11.68 -24.91
CA MET A 29 -5.45 -11.37 -23.53
C MET A 29 -5.93 -9.92 -23.49
N GLN A 30 -7.00 -9.64 -22.76
CA GLN A 30 -7.41 -8.26 -22.54
C GLN A 30 -6.57 -7.66 -21.39
N PRO A 31 -6.19 -6.37 -21.47
CA PRO A 31 -5.57 -5.67 -20.34
C PRO A 31 -6.41 -5.81 -19.08
N GLN A 32 -5.75 -6.00 -17.94
CA GLN A 32 -6.47 -6.14 -16.68
C GLN A 32 -6.93 -4.78 -16.19
N THR A 33 -8.22 -4.62 -15.93
CA THR A 33 -8.72 -3.44 -15.20
C THR A 33 -8.36 -3.56 -13.72
N ARG A 34 -7.74 -2.51 -13.17
CA ARG A 34 -7.39 -2.41 -11.76
C ARG A 34 -7.96 -1.17 -11.14
N GLU A 35 -8.04 -1.21 -9.82
CA GLU A 35 -8.52 -0.10 -8.99
C GLU A 35 -7.49 0.21 -7.91
N ALA A 36 -7.33 1.50 -7.61
CA ALA A 36 -6.45 1.96 -6.55
C ALA A 36 -7.03 3.19 -5.86
N ILE A 37 -6.70 3.33 -4.57
CA ILE A 37 -6.90 4.56 -3.80
C ILE A 37 -5.53 5.05 -3.33
N GLY A 38 -5.26 6.34 -3.48
CA GLY A 38 -4.00 6.92 -3.05
C GLY A 38 -4.03 8.44 -3.00
N TRP A 39 -3.01 9.03 -2.38
CA TRP A 39 -2.83 10.47 -2.37
C TRP A 39 -2.20 10.92 -3.69
N LEU A 40 -2.80 11.92 -4.34
CA LEU A 40 -2.25 12.53 -5.53
C LEU A 40 -1.02 13.37 -5.16
N ILE A 41 0.15 12.94 -5.64
CA ILE A 41 1.44 13.62 -5.41
C ILE A 41 1.79 14.54 -6.57
N TYR A 42 1.39 14.16 -7.78
CA TYR A 42 1.70 14.93 -8.98
C TYR A 42 0.65 14.67 -10.05
N GLU A 43 0.32 15.73 -10.79
CA GLU A 43 -0.55 15.67 -11.95
C GLU A 43 -0.01 16.61 -13.02
N CYS A 44 0.09 16.09 -14.25
CA CYS A 44 0.33 16.87 -15.44
C CYS A 44 -0.61 16.43 -16.57
N ASP A 45 -0.39 16.93 -17.78
CA ASP A 45 -1.24 16.62 -18.93
C ASP A 45 -1.15 15.15 -19.35
N ASN A 46 -0.05 14.47 -19.05
CA ASN A 46 0.23 13.12 -19.55
C ASN A 46 0.02 12.03 -18.49
N TYR A 47 0.27 12.33 -17.22
CA TYR A 47 0.25 11.31 -16.17
C TYR A 47 -0.07 11.89 -14.79
N ILE A 48 -0.40 10.99 -13.87
CA ILE A 48 -0.50 11.27 -12.45
C ILE A 48 0.45 10.37 -11.67
N THR A 49 0.86 10.83 -10.49
CA THR A 49 1.59 10.02 -9.51
C THR A 49 0.79 9.94 -8.23
N LEU A 50 0.57 8.72 -7.78
CA LEU A 50 -0.12 8.38 -6.55
C LEU A 50 0.87 7.84 -5.54
N CYS A 51 0.60 8.07 -4.27
CA CYS A 51 1.33 7.49 -3.16
C CYS A 51 0.35 6.69 -2.30
N TRP A 52 0.73 5.47 -1.91
CA TRP A 52 -0.10 4.59 -1.08
C TRP A 52 0.11 4.77 0.41
N ASP A 53 1.26 5.31 0.81
CA ASP A 53 1.60 5.59 2.20
C ASP A 53 2.49 6.83 2.27
N ARG A 54 2.04 7.81 3.05
CA ARG A 54 2.72 9.09 3.29
C ARG A 54 3.04 9.22 4.76
N ASP A 55 4.19 9.81 5.06
CA ASP A 55 4.55 10.11 6.44
C ASP A 55 3.49 11.01 7.11
N ALA A 56 3.06 10.63 8.31
CA ALA A 56 2.14 11.41 9.13
C ALA A 56 2.83 12.61 9.81
N GLY A 57 4.14 12.74 9.65
CA GLY A 57 4.98 13.81 10.20
C GLY A 57 6.22 14.03 9.32
N PRO A 58 7.13 14.95 9.71
CA PRO A 58 8.35 15.17 8.96
C PRO A 58 9.17 13.86 8.88
N PRO A 59 9.72 13.51 7.70
CA PRO A 59 10.45 12.26 7.50
C PRO A 59 11.65 12.20 8.45
N THR A 60 11.81 11.05 9.13
CA THR A 60 12.88 10.83 10.11
C THR A 60 14.25 10.67 9.47
N LEU A 61 14.30 10.33 8.18
CA LEU A 61 15.50 10.34 7.34
C LEU A 61 15.36 11.41 6.26
N HIS A 62 16.40 12.23 6.09
CA HIS A 62 16.51 13.15 4.97
C HIS A 62 16.50 12.37 3.64
N GLY A 63 15.34 12.22 3.01
CA GLY A 63 15.27 11.67 1.65
C GLY A 63 14.13 10.69 1.33
N GLY A 64 13.12 10.51 2.18
CA GLY A 64 11.91 9.79 1.75
C GLY A 64 11.16 10.60 0.70
N ASP A 65 11.40 10.36 -0.59
CA ASP A 65 10.55 10.90 -1.67
C ASP A 65 9.20 10.17 -1.60
N PRO A 66 8.07 10.86 -1.38
CA PRO A 66 6.73 10.24 -1.38
C PRO A 66 6.42 9.46 -2.66
N LYS A 67 7.13 9.72 -3.76
CA LYS A 67 7.03 8.94 -5.00
C LYS A 67 7.59 7.51 -4.88
N ALA A 68 8.42 7.22 -3.87
CA ALA A 68 9.07 5.92 -3.71
C ALA A 68 8.10 4.78 -3.31
N SER A 69 6.95 5.10 -2.72
CA SER A 69 5.89 4.14 -2.33
C SER A 69 4.66 4.19 -3.26
N GLY A 70 4.85 4.71 -4.49
CA GLY A 70 3.76 5.18 -5.33
C GLY A 70 3.50 4.39 -6.61
N LEU A 71 2.50 4.87 -7.36
CA LEU A 71 2.09 4.39 -8.67
C LEU A 71 2.07 5.58 -9.64
N VAL A 72 2.68 5.41 -10.82
CA VAL A 72 2.58 6.37 -11.92
C VAL A 72 1.57 5.83 -12.93
N LEU A 73 0.56 6.63 -13.27
CA LEU A 73 -0.49 6.25 -14.23
C LEU A 73 -0.53 7.25 -15.38
N LEU A 74 -0.38 6.76 -16.61
CA LEU A 74 -0.63 7.56 -17.81
C LEU A 74 -2.13 7.86 -17.90
N LYS A 75 -2.47 9.11 -18.24
CA LYS A 75 -3.88 9.51 -18.39
C LYS A 75 -4.59 8.77 -19.53
N SER A 76 -3.84 8.26 -20.51
CA SER A 76 -4.35 7.38 -21.57
C SER A 76 -4.92 6.06 -21.05
N ASP A 77 -4.43 5.60 -19.89
CA ASP A 77 -4.74 4.28 -19.36
C ASP A 77 -5.77 4.36 -18.23
N ILE A 78 -6.14 5.58 -17.83
CA ILE A 78 -7.15 5.85 -16.80
C ILE A 78 -8.54 5.69 -17.42
N ILE A 79 -9.32 4.79 -16.84
CA ILE A 79 -10.72 4.52 -17.22
C ILE A 79 -11.64 5.46 -16.43
N ALA A 80 -11.39 5.63 -15.14
CA ALA A 80 -12.12 6.54 -14.27
C ALA A 80 -11.21 7.14 -13.19
N LEU A 81 -11.44 8.40 -12.83
CA LEU A 81 -10.73 9.09 -11.76
C LEU A 81 -11.70 9.90 -10.93
N GLU A 82 -11.78 9.61 -9.63
CA GLU A 82 -12.63 10.30 -8.68
C GLU A 82 -11.79 10.94 -7.57
N ARG A 83 -12.00 12.24 -7.36
CA ARG A 83 -11.39 12.99 -6.27
C ARG A 83 -12.24 12.85 -5.01
N LEU A 84 -11.74 12.11 -4.03
CA LEU A 84 -12.45 11.80 -2.79
C LEU A 84 -12.40 12.99 -1.83
N LYS A 85 -13.55 13.38 -1.29
CA LYS A 85 -13.64 14.40 -0.24
C LYS A 85 -13.34 13.77 1.10
N VAL A 86 -12.11 13.93 1.58
CA VAL A 86 -11.77 13.58 2.96
C VAL A 86 -12.33 14.68 3.86
N LYS A 87 -13.36 14.35 4.65
CA LYS A 87 -13.75 15.21 5.77
C LYS A 87 -12.59 15.15 6.76
N ALA A 88 -11.83 16.24 6.88
CA ALA A 88 -10.76 16.38 7.85
C ALA A 88 -11.35 16.38 9.27
N GLN A 89 -11.73 15.21 9.76
CA GLN A 89 -12.01 14.94 11.17
C GLN A 89 -10.87 14.10 11.71
N ILE A 90 -9.64 14.58 11.54
CA ILE A 90 -8.53 14.15 12.38
C ILE A 90 -8.01 15.42 13.04
N SER A 91 -8.84 15.97 13.92
CA SER A 91 -8.30 16.77 15.03
C SER A 91 -7.26 15.89 15.72
N HIS A 92 -6.11 16.47 16.08
CA HIS A 92 -5.04 15.85 16.88
C HIS A 92 -5.50 15.42 18.30
N GLY A 93 -6.73 14.95 18.47
CA GLY A 93 -7.20 14.19 19.61
C GLY A 93 -6.76 12.74 19.46
N THR A 94 -6.52 12.09 20.59
CA THR A 94 -6.19 10.68 20.74
C THR A 94 -6.98 9.82 19.75
N VAL A 95 -6.34 9.42 18.64
CA VAL A 95 -6.91 8.41 17.75
C VAL A 95 -6.84 7.11 18.54
N GLU A 96 -7.97 6.63 19.04
CA GLU A 96 -8.06 5.23 19.48
C GLU A 96 -7.67 4.39 18.27
N ARG A 97 -6.47 3.81 18.33
CA ARG A 97 -6.01 2.84 17.33
C ARG A 97 -6.82 1.58 17.55
N VAL A 98 -8.05 1.57 17.02
CA VAL A 98 -8.89 0.39 16.96
C VAL A 98 -8.30 -0.51 15.88
N LEU A 99 -7.18 -1.17 16.20
CA LEU A 99 -6.90 -2.46 15.59
C LEU A 99 -8.13 -3.31 15.87
N ASN A 100 -8.63 -4.07 14.88
CA ASN A 100 -9.85 -4.88 14.99
C ASN A 100 -9.83 -5.94 16.12
N SER A 101 -8.82 -5.92 17.00
CA SER A 101 -8.77 -6.64 18.25
C SER A 101 -9.29 -5.76 19.39
N GLN A 102 -10.47 -6.09 19.92
CA GLN A 102 -11.00 -5.47 21.15
C GLN A 102 -10.10 -5.69 22.38
N GLN A 103 -9.13 -6.60 22.29
CA GLN A 103 -8.16 -6.88 23.33
C GLN A 103 -6.77 -7.10 22.71
N PRO A 104 -5.69 -6.68 23.39
CA PRO A 104 -4.35 -7.08 22.99
C PRO A 104 -4.29 -8.60 22.87
N ILE A 105 -3.76 -9.11 21.76
CA ILE A 105 -3.45 -10.54 21.67
C ILE A 105 -2.27 -10.79 22.61
N VAL A 106 -2.55 -11.09 23.88
CA VAL A 106 -1.57 -11.56 24.87
C VAL A 106 -1.21 -13.03 24.62
N LYS A 107 -1.19 -13.46 23.35
CA LYS A 107 -0.48 -14.68 22.98
C LYS A 107 0.91 -14.21 22.64
N ASP A 108 1.82 -14.42 23.58
CA ASP A 108 3.24 -14.22 23.37
C ASP A 108 3.64 -14.67 21.98
N GLU A 109 4.30 -13.75 21.28
CA GLU A 109 4.62 -13.88 19.88
C GLU A 109 5.44 -15.16 19.65
N TYR A 110 4.81 -16.18 19.05
CA TYR A 110 5.44 -17.48 18.80
C TYR A 110 6.72 -17.37 17.94
N ALA A 111 6.93 -16.24 17.26
CA ALA A 111 8.17 -15.93 16.57
C ALA A 111 9.38 -15.93 17.53
N PHE A 112 9.20 -15.50 18.77
CA PHE A 112 10.25 -15.47 19.81
C PHE A 112 10.26 -16.71 20.71
N ARG A 113 9.46 -17.73 20.39
CA ARG A 113 9.43 -19.03 21.08
C ARG A 113 9.83 -20.16 20.14
N PRO A 114 11.13 -20.29 19.80
CA PRO A 114 11.61 -21.33 18.89
C PRO A 114 11.19 -22.75 19.30
N SER A 115 11.02 -23.00 20.61
CA SER A 115 10.57 -24.25 21.21
C SER A 115 9.11 -24.61 20.90
N GLU A 116 8.25 -23.62 20.65
CA GLU A 116 6.81 -23.78 20.46
C GLU A 116 6.37 -23.60 18.99
N ARG A 117 7.34 -23.43 18.07
CA ARG A 117 7.03 -23.31 16.64
C ARG A 117 6.50 -24.65 16.11
N LYS A 118 5.32 -24.61 15.47
CA LYS A 118 4.72 -25.77 14.76
C LYS A 118 5.63 -26.40 13.70
N THR A 119 6.67 -25.71 13.25
CA THR A 119 7.63 -26.19 12.24
C THR A 119 8.80 -26.98 12.83
N GLN A 120 8.78 -27.37 14.11
CA GLN A 120 9.83 -28.24 14.62
C GLN A 120 9.78 -29.59 13.89
N ARG A 121 10.79 -29.82 13.04
CA ARG A 121 11.04 -31.13 12.43
C ARG A 121 11.37 -32.08 13.58
N ALA A 122 10.59 -33.15 13.74
CA ALA A 122 10.89 -34.17 14.73
C ALA A 122 12.35 -34.62 14.57
N LYS A 123 13.13 -34.55 15.65
CA LYS A 123 14.48 -35.15 15.67
C LYS A 123 14.27 -36.65 15.44
N SER A 124 14.70 -37.16 14.29
CA SER A 124 14.77 -38.60 14.06
C SER A 124 15.76 -39.18 15.07
N SER A 125 15.28 -39.98 16.02
CA SER A 125 16.14 -40.83 16.84
C SER A 125 16.81 -41.85 15.92
N LYS A 126 18.06 -41.60 15.57
CA LYS A 126 18.87 -42.52 14.76
C LYS A 126 20.05 -42.99 15.62
N GLY A 127 19.95 -44.25 16.06
CA GLY A 127 21.06 -45.11 16.45
C GLY A 127 21.75 -44.80 17.78
N GLU A 128 21.36 -45.51 18.84
CA GLU A 128 22.31 -45.91 19.88
C GLU A 128 23.30 -46.90 19.25
N ASN A 129 24.60 -46.65 19.44
CA ASN A 129 25.66 -47.62 19.23
C ASN A 129 25.82 -48.48 20.48
#